data_AF-A0AAE9XFH2-F1
#
_entry.id   AF-A0AAE9XFH2-F1
#
_cell.length_a   1.000
_cell.length_b   1.000
_cell.length_c   1.000
_cell.angle_alpha   90.00
_cell.angle_beta   90.00
_cell.angle_gamma   90.00
#
_symmetry.space_group_name_H-M   'P 1'
#
loop_
_entity.id
_entity.type
_entity.pdbx_description
1 polymer ?
#
loop_
_entity_poly.entity_id
_entity_poly.type
_entity_poly.pdbx_seq_one_letter_code
_entity_poly.pdbx_strand_id
1 'polypeptide(L)'
;MSQLGVVLVSHVPELVTGISRLLNEVAKDVSITIAGGTDDNEVGTSMMKIEEAFEANEADTILAFYDLGSAKMNLEMAMEMTDKEVTLYDTAFVESSYTAAALIQAGATKEMIEEQLAPLKVK
;
A
#
# COMPACT_ATOMS: atom_id res chain seq x y z
N MET A 1 -0.99 -5.98 -16.92
CA MET A 1 -1.22 -5.21 -15.69
C MET A 1 -2.32 -5.89 -14.91
N SER A 2 -2.08 -6.21 -13.64
CA SER A 2 -3.11 -6.70 -12.72
C SER A 2 -4.18 -5.62 -12.49
N GLN A 3 -5.44 -6.01 -12.25
CA GLN A 3 -6.49 -5.07 -11.80
C GLN A 3 -6.27 -4.57 -10.36
N LEU A 4 -5.46 -5.29 -9.59
CA LEU A 4 -5.08 -4.96 -8.21
C LEU A 4 -3.65 -4.38 -8.17
N GLY A 5 -3.48 -3.29 -7.43
CA GLY A 5 -2.20 -2.67 -7.13
C GLY A 5 -1.95 -2.57 -5.63
N VAL A 6 -0.73 -2.21 -5.24
CA VAL A 6 -0.32 -2.04 -3.84
C VAL A 6 0.21 -0.63 -3.61
N VAL A 7 -0.26 0.00 -2.53
CA VAL A 7 0.30 1.28 -2.06
C VAL A 7 0.83 1.10 -0.65
N LEU A 8 2.08 1.54 -0.43
CA LEU A 8 2.73 1.48 0.88
C LEU A 8 2.87 2.89 1.45
N VAL A 9 2.37 3.10 2.67
CA VAL A 9 2.45 4.39 3.36
C VAL A 9 3.22 4.25 4.67
N SER A 10 4.22 5.10 4.89
CA SER A 10 4.95 5.10 6.16
C SER A 10 5.40 6.49 6.57
N HIS A 11 5.58 6.66 7.88
CA HIS A 11 6.22 7.82 8.45
C HIS A 11 7.68 7.97 8.00
N VAL A 12 8.34 6.87 7.64
CA VAL A 12 9.78 6.84 7.33
C VAL A 12 9.97 6.48 5.85
N PRO A 13 10.51 7.38 5.01
CA PRO A 13 10.75 7.14 3.58
C PRO A 13 11.51 5.84 3.28
N GLU A 14 12.49 5.52 4.12
CA GLU A 14 13.35 4.36 3.96
C GLU A 14 12.60 3.03 4.17
N LEU A 15 11.55 3.02 4.99
CA LEU A 15 10.74 1.81 5.22
C LEU A 15 9.98 1.43 3.96
N VAL A 16 9.22 2.36 3.36
CA VAL A 16 8.46 2.07 2.13
C VAL A 16 9.39 1.77 0.95
N THR A 17 10.54 2.43 0.88
CA THR A 17 11.56 2.15 -0.14
C THR A 17 12.12 0.73 0.02
N GLY A 18 12.46 0.34 1.26
CA GLY A 18 13.00 -0.99 1.56
C GLY A 18 11.98 -2.10 1.32
N ILE A 19 10.72 -1.88 1.72
CA ILE A 19 9.62 -2.83 1.50
C ILE A 19 9.34 -2.94 0.01
N SER A 20 9.17 -1.83 -0.72
CA SER A 20 8.96 -1.86 -2.18
C SER A 20 10.06 -2.64 -2.90
N ARG A 21 11.34 -2.45 -2.52
CA ARG A 21 12.44 -3.26 -3.05
C ARG A 21 12.27 -4.75 -2.78
N LEU A 22 11.86 -5.13 -1.57
CA LEU A 22 11.58 -6.53 -1.22
C LEU A 22 10.43 -7.11 -2.04
N LEU A 23 9.31 -6.38 -2.18
CA LEU A 23 8.14 -6.85 -2.92
C LEU A 23 8.46 -7.04 -4.41
N ASN A 24 9.28 -6.16 -5.00
CA ASN A 24 9.70 -6.27 -6.40
C ASN A 24 10.55 -7.52 -6.72
N GLU A 25 11.13 -8.20 -5.72
CA GLU A 25 11.80 -9.49 -5.92
C GLU A 25 10.81 -10.61 -6.26
N VAL A 26 9.56 -10.49 -5.80
CA VAL A 26 8.52 -11.53 -5.93
C VAL A 26 7.33 -11.13 -6.80
N ALA A 27 7.12 -9.84 -7.03
CA ALA A 27 5.95 -9.28 -7.70
C ALA A 27 6.36 -8.24 -8.76
N LYS A 28 6.90 -8.70 -9.88
CA LYS A 28 7.47 -7.86 -10.95
C LYS A 28 6.44 -7.16 -11.83
N ASP A 29 5.24 -7.74 -11.94
CA ASP A 29 4.16 -7.26 -12.81
C ASP A 29 3.05 -6.53 -12.02
N VAL A 30 3.26 -6.33 -10.72
CA VAL A 30 2.31 -5.66 -9.82
C VAL A 30 2.70 -4.19 -9.72
N SER A 31 1.73 -3.29 -9.87
CA SER A 31 1.98 -1.85 -9.68
C SER A 31 2.10 -1.56 -8.18
N ILE A 32 3.33 -1.25 -7.74
CA ILE A 32 3.66 -0.96 -6.34
C ILE A 32 4.14 0.47 -6.25
N THR A 33 3.34 1.32 -5.60
CA THR A 33 3.67 2.73 -5.36
C THR A 33 3.82 3.02 -3.88
N ILE A 34 4.53 4.09 -3.54
CA ILE A 34 4.95 4.38 -2.17
C ILE A 34 4.73 5.83 -1.80
N ALA A 35 4.34 6.07 -0.55
CA ALA A 35 4.28 7.39 0.07
C ALA A 35 4.99 7.32 1.43
N GLY A 36 6.15 7.96 1.52
CA GLY A 36 6.99 7.92 2.72
C GLY A 36 7.41 9.31 3.17
N GLY A 37 7.27 9.58 4.47
CA GLY A 37 7.66 10.85 5.07
C GLY A 37 6.72 12.02 4.76
N THR A 38 7.07 13.18 5.28
CA THR A 38 6.48 14.47 4.91
C THR A 38 6.96 14.91 3.52
N ASP A 39 6.48 16.06 3.03
CA ASP A 39 6.94 16.62 1.74
C ASP A 39 8.45 16.88 1.71
N ASP A 40 9.02 17.23 2.88
CA ASP A 40 10.47 17.43 3.07
C ASP A 40 11.25 16.12 3.33
N ASN A 41 10.60 14.96 3.23
CA ASN A 41 11.13 13.63 3.55
C ASN A 41 11.54 13.45 5.03
N GLU A 42 10.94 14.21 5.95
CA GLU A 42 11.09 13.98 7.39
C GLU A 42 10.12 12.90 7.89
N VAL A 43 10.29 12.49 9.15
CA VAL A 43 9.41 11.50 9.80
C VAL A 43 8.00 12.08 9.94
N GLY A 44 7.03 11.48 9.25
CA GLY A 44 5.65 11.96 9.17
C GLY A 44 4.96 11.43 7.92
N THR A 45 3.71 11.83 7.68
CA THR A 45 3.02 11.45 6.44
C THR A 45 2.53 12.69 5.72
N SER A 46 2.58 12.67 4.39
CA SER A 46 2.06 13.71 3.52
C SER A 46 0.85 13.20 2.75
N MET A 47 -0.22 13.97 2.78
CA MET A 47 -1.41 13.72 1.96
C MET A 47 -1.12 13.83 0.47
N MET A 48 -0.34 14.83 0.05
CA MET A 48 0.06 15.00 -1.36
C MET A 48 0.84 13.79 -1.88
N LYS A 49 1.79 13.26 -1.10
CA LYS A 49 2.53 12.05 -1.48
C LYS A 49 1.63 10.81 -1.61
N ILE A 50 0.61 10.70 -0.77
CA ILE A 50 -0.35 9.59 -0.83
C ILE A 50 -1.21 9.71 -2.09
N GLU A 51 -1.69 10.92 -2.42
CA GLU A 51 -2.42 11.20 -3.65
C GLU A 51 -1.57 10.89 -4.90
N GLU A 52 -0.32 11.35 -4.93
CA GLU A 52 0.63 11.02 -6.01
C GLU A 52 0.87 9.51 -6.13
N ALA A 53 0.98 8.80 -5.00
CA ALA A 53 1.13 7.34 -5.00
C ALA A 53 -0.12 6.63 -5.53
N PHE A 54 -1.32 7.15 -5.25
CA PHE A 54 -2.56 6.64 -5.81
C PHE A 54 -2.64 6.91 -7.32
N GLU A 55 -2.35 8.13 -7.76
CA GLU A 55 -2.37 8.51 -9.17
C GLU A 55 -1.39 7.67 -10.00
N ALA A 56 -0.15 7.54 -9.52
CA ALA A 56 0.91 6.80 -10.18
C ALA A 56 0.70 5.27 -10.22
N ASN A 57 -0.19 4.73 -9.38
CA ASN A 57 -0.48 3.29 -9.40
C ASN A 57 -1.27 2.93 -10.65
N GLU A 58 -0.85 1.95 -11.43
CA GLU A 58 -1.49 1.65 -12.72
C GLU A 58 -2.79 0.83 -12.57
N ALA A 59 -3.12 0.37 -11.36
CA ALA A 59 -4.33 -0.38 -11.06
C ALA A 59 -5.51 0.52 -10.67
N ASP A 60 -6.72 0.08 -11.01
CA ASP A 60 -7.97 0.75 -10.62
C ASP A 60 -8.41 0.41 -9.19
N THR A 61 -8.00 -0.75 -8.69
CA THR A 61 -8.26 -1.20 -7.31
C THR A 61 -6.93 -1.32 -6.55
N ILE A 62 -6.81 -0.62 -5.42
CA ILE A 62 -5.59 -0.50 -4.63
C ILE A 62 -5.76 -1.16 -3.27
N LEU A 63 -4.79 -2.01 -2.92
CA LEU A 63 -4.61 -2.53 -1.57
C LEU A 63 -3.58 -1.65 -0.83
N ALA A 64 -4.06 -0.82 0.10
CA ALA A 64 -3.22 0.13 0.84
C ALA A 64 -2.78 -0.43 2.20
N PHE A 65 -1.48 -0.35 2.47
CA PHE A 65 -0.87 -0.78 3.72
C PHE A 65 -0.11 0.37 4.38
N TYR A 66 -0.12 0.40 5.71
CA TYR A 66 0.49 1.49 6.46
C TYR A 66 1.17 1.02 7.74
N ASP A 67 2.07 1.83 8.28
CA ASP A 67 2.81 1.50 9.51
C ASP A 67 1.98 1.73 10.79
N LEU A 68 1.67 2.97 11.13
CA LEU A 68 1.10 3.39 12.41
C LEU A 68 -0.18 4.22 12.22
N GLY A 69 -1.05 4.22 13.23
CA GLY A 69 -2.40 4.81 13.16
C GLY A 69 -2.49 6.26 12.69
N SER A 70 -1.49 7.11 12.94
CA SER A 70 -1.48 8.49 12.43
C SER A 70 -1.42 8.59 10.91
N ALA A 71 -0.86 7.59 10.21
CA ALA A 71 -0.87 7.53 8.75
C ALA A 71 -2.29 7.25 8.20
N LYS A 72 -3.13 6.54 8.97
CA LYS A 72 -4.49 6.17 8.56
C LYS A 72 -5.36 7.39 8.27
N MET A 73 -5.27 8.44 9.09
CA MET A 73 -6.06 9.65 8.89
C MET A 73 -5.79 10.32 7.53
N ASN A 74 -4.51 10.47 7.16
CA ASN A 74 -4.15 11.05 5.86
C ASN A 74 -4.53 10.15 4.69
N LEU A 75 -4.45 8.82 4.88
CA LEU A 75 -4.92 7.84 3.91
C LEU A 75 -6.43 7.95 3.68
N GLU A 76 -7.23 7.98 4.74
CA GLU A 76 -8.69 8.10 4.65
C GLU A 76 -9.09 9.39 3.92
N MET A 77 -8.43 10.52 4.20
CA MET A 77 -8.68 11.77 3.46
C MET A 77 -8.29 11.66 1.98
N ALA A 78 -7.13 11.09 1.66
CA ALA A 78 -6.71 10.91 0.26
C ALA A 78 -7.63 9.93 -0.50
N MET A 79 -8.22 8.95 0.19
CA MET A 79 -9.20 8.02 -0.38
C MET A 79 -10.49 8.74 -0.83
N GLU A 80 -10.86 9.84 -0.18
CA GLU A 80 -12.01 10.66 -0.58
C GLU A 80 -11.74 11.49 -1.85
N MET A 81 -10.46 11.64 -2.24
CA MET A 81 -10.04 12.51 -3.34
C MET A 81 -9.68 11.76 -4.62
N THR A 82 -9.64 10.43 -4.59
CA THR A 82 -9.32 9.58 -5.74
C THR A 82 -10.56 8.88 -6.30
N ASP A 83 -10.60 8.70 -7.62
CA ASP A 83 -11.64 7.90 -8.29
C ASP A 83 -11.34 6.38 -8.24
N LYS A 84 -10.17 5.99 -7.72
CA LYS A 84 -9.76 4.57 -7.60
C LYS A 84 -10.41 3.89 -6.41
N GLU A 85 -10.65 2.59 -6.51
CA GLU A 85 -11.16 1.80 -5.39
C GLU A 85 -10.01 1.45 -4.45
N VAL A 86 -9.88 2.17 -3.33
CA VAL A 86 -8.83 1.91 -2.33
C VAL A 86 -9.41 1.13 -1.16
N THR A 87 -8.76 0.03 -0.77
CA THR A 87 -9.05 -0.72 0.46
C THR A 87 -7.86 -0.60 1.42
N LEU A 88 -8.14 -0.12 2.64
CA LEU A 88 -7.14 0.05 3.70
C LEU A 88 -7.13 -1.15 4.64
N TYR A 89 -5.96 -1.73 4.90
CA TYR A 89 -5.80 -2.90 5.77
C TYR A 89 -5.17 -2.57 7.12
N ASP A 90 -5.91 -2.85 8.20
CA ASP A 90 -5.48 -2.72 9.60
C ASP A 90 -4.57 -3.90 10.04
N THR A 91 -3.62 -4.27 9.20
CA THR A 91 -2.78 -5.47 9.33
C THR A 91 -1.29 -5.14 9.51
N ALA A 92 -0.48 -6.18 9.75
CA ALA A 92 0.98 -6.08 9.88
C ALA A 92 1.60 -5.56 8.58
N PHE A 93 2.37 -4.48 8.64
CA PHE A 93 2.73 -3.68 7.47
C PHE A 93 3.56 -4.46 6.43
N VAL A 94 4.67 -5.05 6.85
CA VAL A 94 5.62 -5.73 5.94
C VAL A 94 5.03 -7.06 5.46
N GLU A 95 4.55 -7.88 6.40
CA GLU A 95 4.07 -9.23 6.13
C GLU A 95 2.83 -9.23 5.24
N SER A 96 1.90 -8.29 5.47
CA SER A 96 0.67 -8.19 4.68
C SER A 96 0.93 -7.65 3.28
N SER A 97 1.75 -6.60 3.15
CA SER A 97 2.06 -6.03 1.85
C SER A 97 2.84 -7.01 0.96
N TYR A 98 3.77 -7.77 1.56
CA TYR A 98 4.46 -8.87 0.87
C TYR A 98 3.48 -9.98 0.44
N THR A 99 2.61 -10.43 1.34
CA THR A 99 1.61 -11.48 1.06
C THR A 99 0.68 -11.05 -0.07
N ALA A 100 0.16 -9.83 -0.02
CA ALA A 100 -0.71 -9.28 -1.05
C ALA A 100 0.01 -9.20 -2.39
N ALA A 101 1.21 -8.59 -2.46
CA ALA A 101 1.95 -8.45 -3.71
C ALA A 101 2.27 -9.83 -4.35
N ALA A 102 2.71 -10.80 -3.57
CA ALA A 102 3.00 -12.15 -4.05
C ALA A 102 1.75 -12.87 -4.59
N LEU A 103 0.61 -12.72 -3.91
CA LEU A 103 -0.66 -13.32 -4.34
C LEU A 103 -1.24 -12.64 -5.58
N ILE A 104 -1.13 -11.31 -5.68
CA ILE A 104 -1.51 -10.57 -6.89
C ILE A 104 -0.69 -11.06 -8.09
N GLN A 105 0.64 -11.19 -7.93
CA GLN A 105 1.51 -11.72 -8.97
C GLN A 105 1.11 -13.14 -9.41
N ALA A 106 0.63 -13.97 -8.47
CA ALA A 106 0.15 -15.32 -8.74
C ALA A 106 -1.28 -15.35 -9.34
N GLY A 107 -1.93 -14.20 -9.52
CA GLY A 107 -3.27 -14.09 -10.09
C GLY A 107 -4.40 -14.44 -9.12
N ALA A 108 -4.17 -14.35 -7.80
CA ALA A 108 -5.21 -14.54 -6.80
C ALA A 108 -6.25 -13.41 -6.85
N THR A 109 -7.50 -13.73 -6.48
CA THR A 109 -8.56 -12.72 -6.37
C THR A 109 -8.40 -11.86 -5.12
N LYS A 110 -9.08 -10.71 -5.09
CA LYS A 110 -9.10 -9.82 -3.92
C LYS A 110 -9.58 -10.57 -2.67
N GLU A 111 -10.64 -11.36 -2.80
CA GLU A 111 -11.22 -12.12 -1.69
C GLU A 111 -10.23 -13.15 -1.12
N MET A 112 -9.53 -13.89 -1.98
CA MET A 112 -8.50 -14.83 -1.53
C MET A 112 -7.35 -14.12 -0.82
N ILE A 113 -6.94 -12.94 -1.29
CA ILE A 113 -5.92 -12.12 -0.63
C ILE A 113 -6.43 -11.72 0.76
N GLU A 114 -7.65 -11.18 0.86
CA GLU A 114 -8.25 -10.75 2.12
C GLU A 114 -8.37 -11.88 3.15
N GLU A 115 -8.68 -13.10 2.73
CA GLU A 115 -8.64 -14.29 3.59
C GLU A 115 -7.24 -14.54 4.19
N GLN A 116 -6.18 -14.36 3.40
CA GLN A 116 -4.79 -14.52 3.87
C GLN A 116 -4.32 -13.34 4.74
N LEU A 117 -4.90 -12.15 4.55
CA LEU A 117 -4.58 -10.97 5.36
C LEU A 117 -5.32 -10.97 6.71
N ALA A 118 -6.48 -11.60 6.81
CA ALA A 118 -7.28 -11.69 8.04
C ALA A 118 -6.49 -12.11 9.30
N PRO A 119 -5.64 -13.16 9.28
CA PRO A 119 -4.84 -13.54 10.45
C PRO A 119 -3.72 -12.55 10.79
N LEU A 120 -3.40 -11.61 9.91
CA LEU A 120 -2.35 -10.60 10.09
C LEU A 120 -2.89 -9.28 10.67
N LYS A 121 -4.17 -9.23 11.09
CA LYS A 121 -4.76 -8.05 11.72
C LYS A 121 -4.07 -7.73 13.04
N VAL A 122 -3.55 -6.51 13.16
CA VAL A 122 -2.83 -6.04 14.37
C VAL A 122 -3.32 -4.68 14.87
N LYS A 123 -4.30 -4.06 14.17
CA LYS A 123 -4.89 -2.77 14.51
C LYS A 123 -6.41 -2.87 14.57
#